data_AF-A0A953USM2-F1
#
_entry.id   AF-A0A953USM2-F1
#
_cell.length_a   1.000
_cell.length_b   1.000
_cell.length_c   1.000
_cell.angle_alpha   90.00
_cell.angle_beta   90.00
_cell.angle_gamma   90.00
#
_symmetry.space_group_name_H-M   'P 1'
#
loop_
_entity.id
_entity.type
_entity.pdbx_description
1 polymer ?
#
loop_
_entity_poly.entity_id
_entity_poly.type
_entity_poly.pdbx_seq_one_letter_code
_entity_poly.pdbx_strand_id
1 'polypeptide(L)' 'FNLVAASFTGVAISYAIGQSAPMVAALWGVLAWREFKGSGSQAKIYLFFMFVFYALAILLVARANG' A
#
# COMPACT_ATOMS: atom_id res chain seq x y z
N PHE A 1 -22.90 11.71 22.41
CA PHE A 1 -21.96 12.40 21.49
C PHE A 1 -20.81 11.54 20.95
N ASN A 2 -20.54 10.32 21.45
CA ASN A 2 -19.42 9.50 20.97
C ASN A 2 -19.74 8.57 19.78
N LEU A 3 -21.02 8.29 19.49
CA LEU A 3 -21.41 7.28 18.50
C LEU A 3 -21.14 7.71 17.05
N VAL A 4 -21.34 9.00 16.72
CA VAL A 4 -21.10 9.54 15.37
C VAL A 4 -19.59 9.61 15.07
N ALA A 5 -18.79 10.04 16.05
CA ALA A 5 -17.33 10.06 15.94
C ALA A 5 -16.77 8.64 15.83
N ALA A 6 -17.25 7.69 16.64
CA ALA A 6 -16.84 6.28 16.55
C ALA A 6 -17.18 5.66 15.18
N SER A 7 -18.33 6.01 14.59
CA SER A 7 -18.71 5.53 13.26
C SER A 7 -17.81 6.11 12.16
N PHE A 8 -17.49 7.41 12.22
CA PHE A 8 -16.54 8.04 11.28
C PHE A 8 -15.12 7.50 11.43
N THR A 9 -14.64 7.33 12.66
CA THR A 9 -13.32 6.74 12.96
C THR A 9 -13.26 5.30 12.48
N GLY A 10 -14.30 4.51 12.70
CA GLY A 10 -14.39 3.13 12.20
C GLY A 10 -14.35 3.05 10.67
N VAL A 11 -15.06 3.95 9.98
CA VAL A 11 -15.02 4.02 8.50
C VAL A 11 -13.64 4.43 8.00
N ALA A 12 -13.01 5.45 8.59
CA ALA A 12 -11.67 5.90 8.21
C ALA A 12 -10.61 4.81 8.42
N ILE A 13 -10.69 4.08 9.53
CA ILE A 13 -9.79 2.95 9.83
C ILE A 13 -10.03 1.80 8.84
N SER A 14 -11.28 1.42 8.57
CA SER A 14 -11.59 0.39 7.57
C SER A 14 -11.12 0.77 6.17
N TYR A 15 -11.20 2.06 5.80
CA TYR A 15 -10.70 2.53 4.51
C TYR A 15 -9.17 2.45 4.42
N ALA A 16 -8.46 2.86 5.49
CA ALA A 16 -7.01 2.75 5.57
C ALA A 16 -6.56 1.28 5.52
N ILE A 17 -7.23 0.39 6.24
CA ILE A 17 -6.95 -1.05 6.23
C ILE A 17 -7.22 -1.64 4.83
N GLY A 18 -8.38 -1.35 4.23
CA GLY A 18 -8.75 -1.82 2.90
C GLY A 18 -7.81 -1.34 1.79
N GLN A 19 -7.32 -0.10 1.86
CA GLN A 19 -6.31 0.40 0.93
C GLN A 19 -4.91 -0.18 1.18
N SER A 20 -4.59 -0.54 2.42
CA SER A 20 -3.29 -1.14 2.77
C SER A 20 -3.20 -2.64 2.47
N ALA A 21 -4.33 -3.35 2.39
CA ALA A 21 -4.40 -4.79 2.07
C ALA A 21 -3.62 -5.20 0.80
N PRO A 22 -3.75 -4.51 -0.36
CA PRO A 22 -2.94 -4.83 -1.55
C PRO A 22 -1.44 -4.59 -1.34
N MET A 23 -1.06 -3.59 -0.54
CA MET A 23 0.35 -3.34 -0.19
C MET A 23 0.92 -4.47 0.69
N VAL A 24 0.17 -4.92 1.71
CA VAL A 24 0.59 -6.01 2.60
C VAL A 24 0.69 -7.33 1.83
N ALA A 25 -0.27 -7.62 0.94
CA ALA A 25 -0.24 -8.80 0.09
C ALA A 25 0.97 -8.79 -0.87
N ALA A 26 1.27 -7.64 -1.49
CA ALA A 26 2.45 -7.48 -2.30
C ALA A 26 3.74 -7.66 -1.48
N LEU A 27 3.80 -7.10 -0.28
CA LEU A 27 4.95 -7.22 0.62
C LEU A 27 5.19 -8.67 1.06
N TRP A 28 4.12 -9.41 1.39
CA TRP A 28 4.17 -10.82 1.78
C TRP A 28 4.65 -11.71 0.64
N GLY A 29 4.18 -11.48 -0.60
CA GLY A 29 4.65 -12.20 -1.80
C GLY A 29 6.14 -11.96 -2.08
N VAL A 30 6.65 -10.76 -1.81
CA VAL A 30 8.08 -10.43 -2.01
C VAL A 30 8.97 -10.98 -0.90
N LEU A 31 8.57 -10.81 0.36
CA LEU A 31 9.40 -11.11 1.54
C LEU A 31 9.29 -12.58 1.98
N ALA A 32 8.07 -13.10 2.13
CA ALA A 32 7.86 -14.45 2.66
C ALA A 32 8.12 -15.51 1.58
N TRP A 33 7.66 -15.27 0.35
CA TRP A 33 7.81 -16.24 -0.73
C TRP A 33 9.13 -16.11 -1.49
N ARG A 34 9.76 -14.92 -1.47
CA ARG A 34 10.94 -14.59 -2.31
C ARG A 34 10.74 -15.10 -3.74
N GLU A 35 9.53 -14.91 -4.28
CA GLU A 35 9.07 -15.59 -5.51
C GLU A 35 9.96 -15.30 -6.74
N PHE A 36 10.76 -14.23 -6.66
CA PHE A 36 11.73 -13.82 -7.68
C PHE A 36 13.17 -14.29 -7.43
N LYS A 37 13.42 -15.29 -6.56
CA LYS A 37 14.79 -15.81 -6.36
C LYS A 37 15.37 -16.48 -7.63
N GLY A 38 14.53 -16.92 -8.56
CA GLY A 38 14.93 -17.57 -9.83
C GLY A 38 14.34 -16.97 -11.10
N SER A 39 13.43 -16.00 -11.02
CA SER A 39 12.85 -15.32 -12.19
C SER A 39 13.61 -14.00 -12.42
N GLY A 40 14.03 -13.76 -13.66
CA GLY A 40 15.04 -12.78 -14.05
C GLY A 40 14.90 -11.39 -13.40
N SER A 41 16.04 -10.73 -13.18
CA SER A 41 16.18 -9.45 -12.44
C SER A 41 15.16 -8.36 -12.83
N GLN A 42 14.62 -8.43 -14.04
CA GLN A 42 13.58 -7.53 -14.55
C GLN A 42 12.30 -7.54 -13.71
N ALA A 43 11.81 -8.70 -13.26
CA ALA A 43 10.54 -8.76 -12.53
C ALA A 43 10.62 -8.13 -11.13
N LYS A 44 11.79 -8.21 -10.47
CA LYS A 44 12.06 -7.45 -9.23
C LYS A 44 12.08 -5.95 -9.47
N ILE A 45 12.63 -5.51 -10.60
CA ILE A 45 12.70 -4.09 -10.96
C ILE A 45 11.28 -3.53 -11.17
N TYR A 46 10.41 -4.22 -11.90
CA TYR A 46 9.02 -3.80 -12.09
C TYR A 46 8.25 -3.69 -10.78
N LEU A 47 8.44 -4.64 -9.87
CA LEU A 47 7.73 -4.67 -8.60
C LEU A 47 8.26 -3.61 -7.62
N PHE A 48 9.57 -3.33 -7.64
CA PHE A 48 10.15 -2.19 -6.94
C PHE A 48 9.61 -0.86 -7.51
N PHE A 49 9.55 -0.74 -8.84
CA PHE A 49 8.97 0.42 -9.51
C PHE A 49 7.52 0.64 -9.07
N MET A 50 6.72 -0.42 -8.94
CA MET A 50 5.34 -0.32 -8.49
C MET A 50 5.23 0.31 -7.09
N PHE A 51 6.05 -0.12 -6.12
CA PHE A 51 6.10 0.49 -4.78
C PHE A 51 6.58 1.94 -4.82
N VAL A 52 7.61 2.25 -5.61
CA VAL A 52 8.13 3.61 -5.77
C VAL A 52 7.07 4.52 -6.36
N PHE A 53 6.39 4.10 -7.43
CA PHE A 53 5.32 4.88 -8.08
C PHE A 53 4.14 5.12 -7.15
N TYR A 54 3.79 4.12 -6.34
CA TYR A 54 2.73 4.24 -5.34
C TYR A 54 3.09 5.23 -4.23
N ALA A 55 4.32 5.15 -3.69
CA ALA A 55 4.82 6.12 -2.71
C ALA A 55 4.88 7.54 -3.29
N LEU A 56 5.33 7.68 -4.55
CA LEU A 56 5.34 8.94 -5.29
C LEU A 56 3.93 9.50 -5.46
N ALA A 57 2.96 8.68 -5.82
CA ALA A 57 1.57 9.08 -5.97
C ALA A 57 0.99 9.60 -4.63
N ILE A 58 1.25 8.90 -3.52
CA ILE A 58 0.84 9.37 -2.18
C ILE A 58 1.52 10.71 -1.85
N LEU A 59 2.82 10.85 -2.13
CA LEU A 59 3.57 12.09 -1.92
C LEU A 59 3.02 13.24 -2.76
N LEU A 60 2.65 12.97 -4.01
CA LEU A 60 2.07 13.95 -4.93
C LEU A 60 0.68 14.40 -4.47
N VAL A 61 -0.17 13.46 -4.07
CA VAL A 61 -1.51 13.73 -3.54
C VAL A 61 -1.44 14.48 -2.21
N ALA A 62 -0.51 14.09 -1.33
CA ALA A 62 -0.29 14.78 -0.06
C ALA A 62 0.24 16.21 -0.26
N ARG A 63 1.16 16.41 -1.21
CA ARG A 63 1.65 17.75 -1.59
C ARG A 63 0.59 18.61 -2.28
N ALA A 64 -0.33 17.99 -3.03
CA ALA A 64 -1.41 18.70 -3.70
C ALA A 64 -2.59 19.06 -2.77
N ASN A 65 -2.69 18.42 -1.60
CA ASN A 65 -3.71 18.69 -0.57
C ASN A 65 -3.21 19.59 0.57
N GLY A 66 -2.00 20.13 0.48
CA GLY A 66 -1.46 21.16 1.39
C GLY A 66 -1.26 22.47 0.66
#